data_AF-A0A850LVI3-F1
#
_entry.id   AF-A0A850LVI3-F1
#
_cell.length_a   1.000
_cell.length_b   1.000
_cell.length_c   1.000
_cell.angle_alpha   90.00
_cell.angle_beta   90.00
_cell.angle_gamma   90.00
#
_symmetry.space_group_name_H-M   'P 1'
#
loop_
_entity.id
_entity.type
_entity.pdbx_description
1 polymer ?
#
loop_
_entity_poly.entity_id
_entity_poly.type
_entity_poly.pdbx_seq_one_letter_code
_entity_poly.pdbx_strand_id
1 'polypeptide(L)'
;MPIKDKLESIPDKPGCYFFKNNNNVIYIGKAISLKKRVNSYFHIPPSASPKLQALMAELTDIDWKITNSEIEALLLESQLIKQYQPKYNKRAKDDKSFPYIHITDEPFPRIFIKRLIKNADRKPGKYFGPFTDVKALRQTLRFILKTFPAANCSKPVDKQKKFCLKYQYHLCSAPCVKKITKKEYNNRIDLICKLLSGQRESLLKELYIDMEAASENLDFERAADIRDQISALEKSIRNVTITSSEPNFDIIS
;
A
#
# COMPACT_ATOMS: atom_id res chain seq x y z
N MET A 1 -7.62 -6.02 36.38
CA MET A 1 -7.98 -4.59 36.28
C MET A 1 -9.42 -4.50 35.78
N PRO A 2 -10.30 -3.72 36.40
CA PRO A 2 -11.69 -3.54 35.93
C PRO A 2 -11.73 -2.99 34.50
N ILE A 3 -12.78 -3.32 33.73
CA ILE A 3 -12.96 -2.83 32.35
C ILE A 3 -12.97 -1.29 32.32
N LYS A 4 -13.57 -0.64 33.32
CA LYS A 4 -13.67 0.82 33.41
C LYS A 4 -12.28 1.48 33.39
N ASP A 5 -11.36 0.99 34.21
CA ASP A 5 -9.99 1.52 34.28
C ASP A 5 -9.23 1.24 32.97
N LYS A 6 -9.49 0.08 32.32
CA LYS A 6 -8.90 -0.23 31.01
C LYS A 6 -9.36 0.78 29.95
N LEU A 7 -10.64 1.18 29.93
CA LEU A 7 -11.17 2.15 28.97
C LEU A 7 -10.47 3.51 29.01
N GLU A 8 -10.09 3.96 30.21
CA GLU A 8 -9.36 5.22 30.39
C GLU A 8 -7.93 5.14 29.86
N SER A 9 -7.30 3.97 29.96
CA SER A 9 -5.93 3.72 29.50
C SER A 9 -5.79 3.48 28.00
N ILE A 10 -6.90 3.37 27.24
CA ILE A 10 -6.85 3.13 25.80
C ILE A 10 -6.28 4.35 25.08
N PRO A 11 -5.21 4.19 24.27
CA PRO A 11 -4.59 5.31 23.57
C PRO A 11 -5.45 5.82 22.41
N ASP A 12 -5.34 7.11 22.11
CA ASP A 12 -5.88 7.71 20.87
C ASP A 12 -4.91 7.47 19.70
N LYS A 13 -4.73 6.20 19.34
CA LYS A 13 -3.83 5.74 18.28
C LYS A 13 -4.50 4.68 17.40
N PRO A 14 -4.03 4.46 16.17
CA PRO A 14 -4.50 3.36 15.34
C PRO A 14 -4.07 2.01 15.92
N GLY A 15 -4.87 0.98 15.67
CA GLY A 15 -4.56 -0.38 16.10
C GLY A 15 -5.74 -1.33 16.06
N CYS A 16 -5.53 -2.51 16.66
CA CYS A 16 -6.56 -3.54 16.83
C CYS A 16 -6.96 -3.65 18.30
N TYR A 17 -8.26 -3.79 18.57
CA TYR A 17 -8.79 -4.12 19.89
C TYR A 17 -9.38 -5.53 19.90
N PHE A 18 -9.38 -6.13 21.08
CA PHE A 18 -9.82 -7.49 21.36
C PHE A 18 -10.86 -7.43 22.45
N PHE A 19 -12.03 -8.01 22.19
CA PHE A 19 -13.03 -8.27 23.20
C PHE A 19 -12.93 -9.73 23.61
N LYS A 20 -12.96 -9.98 24.92
CA LYS A 20 -12.74 -11.30 25.49
C LYS A 20 -13.83 -11.72 26.47
N ASN A 21 -14.09 -13.02 26.49
CA ASN A 21 -14.88 -13.71 27.51
C ASN A 21 -14.00 -14.77 28.18
N ASN A 22 -13.68 -14.63 29.48
CA ASN A 22 -12.88 -15.60 30.23
C ASN A 22 -11.58 -16.01 29.49
N ASN A 23 -10.79 -15.01 29.08
CA ASN A 23 -9.56 -15.13 28.27
C ASN A 23 -9.73 -15.58 26.81
N ASN A 24 -10.92 -15.98 26.37
CA ASN A 24 -11.18 -16.31 24.96
C ASN A 24 -11.48 -15.05 24.16
N VAL A 25 -10.82 -14.87 23.01
CA VAL A 25 -11.10 -13.75 22.10
C VAL A 25 -12.41 -14.00 21.37
N ILE A 26 -13.43 -13.19 21.66
CA ILE A 26 -14.78 -13.32 21.09
C ILE A 26 -15.01 -12.36 19.91
N TYR A 27 -14.29 -11.24 19.87
CA TYR A 27 -14.32 -10.30 18.76
C TYR A 27 -12.99 -9.53 18.64
N ILE A 28 -12.61 -9.23 17.39
CA ILE A 28 -11.46 -8.39 17.05
C ILE A 28 -11.95 -7.30 16.09
N GLY A 29 -11.50 -6.06 16.30
CA GLY A 29 -11.73 -4.98 15.35
C GLY A 29 -10.54 -4.05 15.20
N LYS A 30 -10.46 -3.33 14.08
CA LYS A 30 -9.51 -2.23 13.87
C LYS A 30 -10.10 -0.85 14.20
N ALA A 31 -9.24 0.11 14.50
CA ALA A 31 -9.62 1.50 14.67
C ALA A 31 -8.51 2.47 14.20
N ILE A 32 -8.90 3.64 13.70
CA ILE A 32 -7.99 4.80 13.54
C ILE A 32 -7.68 5.40 14.92
N SER A 33 -8.68 5.40 15.80
CA SER A 33 -8.59 5.79 17.20
C SER A 33 -9.16 4.68 18.06
N LEU A 34 -8.30 3.91 18.72
CA LEU A 34 -8.71 2.85 19.65
C LEU A 34 -9.62 3.43 20.74
N LYS A 35 -9.24 4.56 21.34
CA LYS A 35 -10.03 5.23 22.38
C LYS A 35 -11.45 5.56 21.92
N LYS A 36 -11.62 6.25 20.79
CA LYS A 36 -12.95 6.62 20.28
C LYS A 36 -13.75 5.39 19.90
N ARG A 37 -13.11 4.43 19.23
CA ARG A 37 -13.81 3.24 18.72
C ARG A 37 -14.31 2.34 19.84
N VAL A 38 -13.47 2.02 20.83
CA VAL A 38 -13.87 1.14 21.92
C VAL A 38 -14.94 1.81 22.79
N ASN A 39 -14.80 3.10 23.11
CA ASN A 39 -15.81 3.82 23.88
C ASN A 39 -17.19 3.87 23.20
N SER A 40 -17.25 3.86 21.85
CA SER A 40 -18.53 3.84 21.13
C SER A 40 -19.38 2.59 21.44
N TYR A 41 -18.76 1.48 21.84
CA TYR A 41 -19.47 0.26 22.24
C TYR A 41 -20.15 0.37 23.61
N PHE A 42 -19.75 1.33 24.45
CA PHE A 42 -20.37 1.53 25.77
C PHE A 42 -21.51 2.54 25.75
N HIS A 43 -21.75 3.16 24.58
CA HIS A 43 -22.81 4.14 24.35
C HIS A 43 -23.81 3.64 23.30
N ILE A 44 -23.98 2.32 23.20
CA ILE A 44 -24.82 1.69 22.18
C ILE A 44 -26.30 1.96 22.49
N PRO A 45 -27.11 2.44 21.52
CA PRO A 45 -28.52 2.65 21.73
C PRO A 45 -29.29 1.32 21.85
N PRO A 46 -30.46 1.29 22.53
CA PRO A 46 -31.30 0.10 22.62
C PRO A 46 -31.71 -0.50 21.26
N SER A 47 -31.73 0.31 20.20
CA SER A 47 -32.05 -0.08 18.82
C SER A 47 -30.92 -0.81 18.09
N ALA A 48 -29.78 -1.05 18.74
CA ALA A 48 -28.65 -1.73 18.11
C ALA A 48 -28.96 -3.20 17.76
N SER A 49 -28.20 -3.75 16.81
CA SER A 49 -28.43 -5.11 16.34
C SER A 49 -28.32 -6.15 17.47
N PRO A 50 -29.15 -7.22 17.47
CA PRO A 50 -29.10 -8.27 18.50
C PRO A 50 -27.71 -8.91 18.65
N LYS A 51 -26.97 -9.05 17.55
CA LYS A 51 -25.60 -9.57 17.55
C LYS A 51 -24.65 -8.70 18.38
N LEU A 52 -24.80 -7.38 18.29
CA LEU A 52 -23.95 -6.43 19.00
C LEU A 52 -24.30 -6.42 20.49
N GLN A 53 -25.57 -6.50 20.85
CA GLN A 53 -26.01 -6.63 22.24
C GLN A 53 -25.48 -7.91 22.88
N ALA A 54 -25.58 -9.05 22.18
CA ALA A 54 -25.04 -10.32 22.64
C ALA A 54 -23.51 -10.29 22.83
N LEU A 55 -22.79 -9.65 21.92
CA LEU A 55 -21.34 -9.44 22.05
C LEU A 55 -20.99 -8.68 23.35
N MET A 56 -21.70 -7.58 23.61
CA MET A 56 -21.44 -6.76 24.80
C MET A 56 -21.85 -7.45 26.10
N ALA A 57 -22.89 -8.30 26.07
CA ALA A 57 -23.30 -9.09 27.23
C ALA A 57 -22.26 -10.17 27.60
N GLU A 58 -21.53 -10.72 26.63
CA GLU A 58 -20.46 -11.70 26.86
C GLU A 58 -19.09 -11.06 27.17
N LEU A 59 -18.97 -9.74 27.11
CA LEU A 59 -17.71 -9.03 27.30
C LEU A 59 -17.28 -9.04 28.77
N THR A 60 -16.13 -9.65 29.04
CA THR A 60 -15.51 -9.68 30.39
C THR A 60 -14.19 -8.93 30.45
N ASP A 61 -13.50 -8.76 29.31
CA ASP A 61 -12.20 -8.09 29.25
C ASP A 61 -11.90 -7.48 27.87
N ILE A 62 -11.02 -6.48 27.84
CA ILE A 62 -10.59 -5.76 26.63
C ILE A 62 -9.06 -5.72 26.57
N ASP A 63 -8.49 -5.96 25.40
CA ASP A 63 -7.07 -5.71 25.11
C ASP A 63 -6.91 -4.94 23.80
N TRP A 64 -5.70 -4.43 23.53
CA TRP A 64 -5.38 -3.77 22.27
C TRP A 64 -3.92 -3.98 21.84
N LYS A 65 -3.66 -3.79 20.55
CA LYS A 65 -2.34 -3.68 19.95
C LYS A 65 -2.30 -2.40 19.11
N ILE A 66 -1.37 -1.52 19.42
CA ILE A 66 -1.15 -0.27 18.69
C ILE A 66 -0.41 -0.59 17.38
N THR A 67 -0.74 0.14 16.33
CA THR A 67 -0.02 0.13 15.06
C THR A 67 0.43 1.54 14.71
N ASN A 68 1.30 1.68 13.71
CA ASN A 68 1.81 2.97 13.25
C ASN A 68 0.87 3.63 12.24
N SER A 69 0.05 2.84 11.54
CA SER A 69 -0.90 3.32 10.53
C SER A 69 -2.25 2.59 10.60
N GLU A 70 -3.29 3.19 10.00
CA GLU A 70 -4.59 2.50 9.81
C GLU A 70 -4.44 1.26 8.92
N ILE A 71 -3.54 1.34 7.95
CA ILE A 71 -3.27 0.27 7.00
C ILE A 71 -2.63 -0.93 7.72
N GLU A 72 -1.68 -0.69 8.62
CA GLU A 72 -1.11 -1.72 9.48
C GLU A 72 -2.16 -2.32 10.42
N ALA A 73 -3.06 -1.50 10.99
CA ALA A 73 -4.19 -1.99 11.80
C ALA A 73 -5.11 -2.93 11.00
N LEU A 74 -5.37 -2.61 9.74
CA LEU A 74 -6.17 -3.45 8.84
C LEU A 74 -5.47 -4.79 8.54
N LEU A 75 -4.16 -4.77 8.29
CA LEU A 75 -3.39 -5.99 8.04
C LEU A 75 -3.37 -6.88 9.29
N LEU A 76 -3.07 -6.28 10.44
CA LEU A 76 -3.01 -6.96 11.73
C LEU A 76 -4.38 -7.55 12.11
N GLU A 77 -5.46 -6.80 11.94
CA GLU A 77 -6.83 -7.30 12.19
C GLU A 77 -7.12 -8.55 11.37
N SER A 78 -6.83 -8.52 10.06
CA SER A 78 -7.05 -9.66 9.18
C SER A 78 -6.27 -10.91 9.64
N GLN A 79 -5.00 -10.73 10.03
CA GLN A 79 -4.17 -11.80 10.57
C GLN A 79 -4.71 -12.36 11.88
N LEU A 80 -5.13 -11.49 12.80
CA LEU A 80 -5.64 -11.89 14.10
C LEU A 80 -7.01 -12.59 13.97
N ILE A 81 -7.92 -12.11 13.13
CA ILE A 81 -9.20 -12.80 12.87
C ILE A 81 -8.95 -14.20 12.32
N LYS A 82 -7.96 -14.35 11.41
CA LYS A 82 -7.56 -15.67 10.88
C LYS A 82 -6.99 -16.59 11.97
N GLN A 83 -6.18 -16.04 12.87
CA GLN A 83 -5.53 -16.78 13.95
C GLN A 83 -6.53 -17.20 15.05
N TYR A 84 -7.37 -16.28 15.52
CA TYR A 84 -8.26 -16.51 16.67
C TYR A 84 -9.65 -17.03 16.28
N GLN A 85 -10.07 -16.87 15.03
CA GLN A 85 -11.41 -17.23 14.53
C GLN A 85 -12.55 -16.82 15.48
N PRO A 86 -12.65 -15.54 15.91
CA PRO A 86 -13.56 -15.18 16.99
C PRO A 86 -15.03 -15.37 16.60
N LYS A 87 -15.84 -15.82 17.57
CA LYS A 87 -17.27 -16.14 17.43
C LYS A 87 -18.07 -15.03 16.73
N TYR A 88 -17.82 -13.75 17.08
CA TYR A 88 -18.62 -12.63 16.58
C TYR A 88 -18.05 -11.96 15.32
N ASN A 89 -16.83 -12.28 14.89
CA ASN A 89 -16.32 -11.79 13.62
C ASN A 89 -17.05 -12.47 12.46
N LYS A 90 -17.48 -11.71 11.44
CA LYS A 90 -17.93 -12.32 10.20
C LYS A 90 -16.72 -13.05 9.60
N ARG A 91 -16.85 -14.36 9.33
CA ARG A 91 -15.86 -15.07 8.53
C ARG A 91 -15.73 -14.31 7.20
N ALA A 92 -14.54 -13.83 6.90
CA ALA A 92 -14.28 -13.21 5.62
C ALA A 92 -14.57 -14.26 4.55
N LYS A 93 -15.60 -14.02 3.71
CA LYS A 93 -15.89 -14.88 2.54
C LYS A 93 -14.75 -14.87 1.53
N ASP A 94 -13.91 -13.84 1.61
CA ASP A 94 -12.83 -13.58 0.69
C ASP A 94 -11.49 -13.78 1.41
N ASP A 95 -10.75 -14.76 0.93
CA ASP A 95 -9.35 -15.00 1.29
C ASP A 95 -8.42 -13.95 0.62
N LYS A 96 -8.87 -12.69 0.59
CA LYS A 96 -8.22 -11.59 -0.12
C LYS A 96 -7.01 -11.13 0.68
N SER A 97 -5.91 -11.84 0.48
CA SER A 97 -4.56 -11.32 0.67
C SER A 97 -4.45 -9.93 0.03
N PHE A 98 -3.94 -8.97 0.80
CA PHE A 98 -3.82 -7.61 0.31
C PHE A 98 -2.83 -7.56 -0.87
N PRO A 99 -3.20 -6.90 -1.97
CA PRO A 99 -2.29 -6.71 -3.09
C PRO A 99 -1.31 -5.55 -2.81
N TYR A 100 -0.09 -5.75 -3.27
CA TYR A 100 1.04 -4.82 -3.19
C TYR A 100 1.60 -4.61 -4.59
N ILE A 101 2.27 -3.48 -4.79
CA ILE A 101 3.23 -3.31 -5.87
C ILE A 101 4.57 -3.87 -5.38
N HIS A 102 5.07 -4.91 -6.03
CA HIS A 102 6.37 -5.52 -5.75
C HIS A 102 7.37 -5.11 -6.82
N ILE A 103 8.47 -4.49 -6.41
CA ILE A 103 9.63 -4.20 -7.24
C ILE A 103 10.71 -5.21 -6.88
N THR A 104 11.11 -6.06 -7.82
CA THR A 104 12.08 -7.13 -7.57
C THR A 104 13.50 -6.60 -7.34
N ASP A 105 14.29 -7.36 -6.58
CA ASP A 105 15.72 -7.11 -6.39
C ASP A 105 16.55 -7.90 -7.41
N GLU A 106 16.57 -7.45 -8.66
CA GLU A 106 17.36 -8.03 -9.74
C GLU A 106 18.04 -6.90 -10.54
N PRO A 107 19.06 -7.16 -11.38
CA PRO A 107 19.81 -6.11 -12.09
C PRO A 107 18.96 -5.13 -12.90
N PHE A 108 17.84 -5.60 -13.42
CA PHE A 108 16.77 -4.82 -14.04
C PHE A 108 15.47 -5.07 -13.25
N PRO A 109 15.22 -4.32 -12.16
CA PRO A 109 14.06 -4.51 -11.31
C PRO A 109 12.75 -4.54 -12.09
N ARG A 110 11.90 -5.52 -11.82
CA ARG A 110 10.60 -5.68 -12.47
C ARG A 110 9.48 -5.33 -11.50
N ILE A 111 8.41 -4.74 -12.03
CA ILE A 111 7.27 -4.26 -11.23
C ILE A 111 6.07 -5.18 -11.43
N PHE A 112 5.54 -5.73 -10.33
CA PHE A 112 4.40 -6.64 -10.33
C PHE A 112 3.34 -6.27 -9.32
N ILE A 113 2.13 -6.73 -9.58
CA ILE A 113 1.08 -6.82 -8.56
C ILE A 113 1.27 -8.16 -7.85
N LYS A 114 1.52 -8.14 -6.55
CA LYS A 114 1.68 -9.36 -5.75
C LYS A 114 0.81 -9.33 -4.52
N ARG A 115 0.09 -10.41 -4.26
CA ARG A 115 -0.67 -10.58 -3.03
C ARG A 115 0.18 -11.32 -2.00
N LEU A 116 0.30 -10.77 -0.81
CA LEU A 116 1.00 -11.43 0.30
C LEU A 116 -0.03 -12.11 1.20
N ILE A 117 0.07 -13.45 1.34
CA ILE A 117 -0.77 -14.22 2.25
C ILE A 117 -0.04 -14.37 3.59
N LYS A 118 1.26 -14.69 3.55
CA LYS A 118 2.15 -14.75 4.72
C LYS A 118 3.45 -13.98 4.44
N ASN A 119 4.14 -13.57 5.50
CA ASN A 119 5.47 -12.94 5.38
C ASN A 119 6.50 -13.87 4.72
N ALA A 120 6.35 -15.19 4.87
CA ALA A 120 7.20 -16.19 4.22
C ALA A 120 7.06 -16.23 2.69
N ASP A 121 5.99 -15.67 2.11
CA ASP A 121 5.78 -15.62 0.65
C ASP A 121 6.52 -14.44 -0.01
N ARG A 122 7.22 -13.62 0.80
CA ARG A 122 7.98 -12.48 0.33
C ARG A 122 9.19 -12.97 -0.49
N LYS A 123 9.16 -12.60 -1.76
CA LYS A 123 10.32 -12.66 -2.65
C LYS A 123 11.16 -11.40 -2.44
N PRO A 124 12.49 -11.45 -2.65
CA PRO A 124 13.37 -10.30 -2.53
C PRO A 124 12.87 -9.08 -3.31
N GLY A 125 13.11 -7.89 -2.75
CA GLY A 125 12.71 -6.61 -3.33
C GLY A 125 11.75 -5.81 -2.44
N LYS A 126 11.30 -4.67 -2.96
CA LYS A 126 10.50 -3.69 -2.22
C LYS A 126 9.01 -3.91 -2.45
N TYR A 127 8.22 -3.87 -1.39
CA TYR A 127 6.75 -3.94 -1.46
C TYR A 127 6.15 -2.60 -1.04
N PHE A 128 5.25 -2.08 -1.89
CA PHE A 128 4.49 -0.85 -1.66
C PHE A 128 3.00 -1.19 -1.58
N GLY A 129 2.35 -0.78 -0.50
CA GLY A 129 0.97 -1.14 -0.19
C GLY A 129 0.80 -1.27 1.33
N PRO A 130 -0.16 -2.09 1.79
CA PRO A 130 -1.18 -2.79 1.01
C PRO A 130 -2.23 -1.86 0.39
N PHE A 131 -2.76 -2.25 -0.77
CA PHE A 131 -3.90 -1.56 -1.38
C PHE A 131 -5.21 -2.23 -0.97
N THR A 132 -6.22 -1.44 -0.62
CA THR A 132 -7.57 -1.94 -0.28
C THR A 132 -8.38 -2.30 -1.52
N ASP A 133 -8.13 -1.63 -2.66
CA ASP A 133 -8.78 -1.88 -3.94
C ASP A 133 -7.77 -2.25 -5.04
N VAL A 134 -8.04 -3.38 -5.69
CA VAL A 134 -7.25 -3.89 -6.82
C VAL A 134 -7.41 -2.99 -8.05
N LYS A 135 -8.57 -2.36 -8.25
CA LYS A 135 -8.79 -1.46 -9.38
C LYS A 135 -7.96 -0.21 -9.24
N ALA A 136 -7.98 0.42 -8.05
CA ALA A 136 -7.09 1.52 -7.70
C ALA A 136 -5.62 1.15 -7.92
N LEU A 137 -5.17 0.01 -7.39
CA LEU A 137 -3.79 -0.46 -7.60
C LEU A 137 -3.43 -0.59 -9.10
N ARG A 138 -4.31 -1.19 -9.90
CA ARG A 138 -4.10 -1.32 -11.36
C ARG A 138 -4.08 0.02 -12.08
N GLN A 139 -4.83 1.01 -11.60
CA GLN A 139 -4.77 2.38 -12.14
C GLN A 139 -3.44 3.03 -11.78
N THR A 140 -3.01 2.95 -10.51
CA THR A 140 -1.71 3.44 -10.05
C THR A 140 -0.56 2.84 -10.85
N LEU A 141 -0.54 1.51 -11.01
CA LEU A 141 0.52 0.84 -11.78
C LEU A 141 0.51 1.27 -13.26
N ARG A 142 -0.68 1.44 -13.87
CA ARG A 142 -0.77 1.93 -15.25
C ARG A 142 -0.25 3.35 -15.39
N PHE A 143 -0.55 4.23 -14.44
CA PHE A 143 -0.02 5.58 -14.40
C PHE A 143 1.51 5.55 -14.30
N ILE A 144 2.05 4.80 -13.33
CA ILE A 144 3.50 4.64 -13.14
C ILE A 144 4.18 4.16 -14.41
N LEU A 145 3.68 3.12 -15.07
CA LEU A 145 4.33 2.56 -16.25
C LEU A 145 4.21 3.46 -17.50
N LYS A 146 3.23 4.38 -17.53
CA LYS A 146 3.13 5.40 -18.59
C LYS A 146 4.11 6.55 -18.35
N THR A 147 4.24 7.00 -17.10
CA THR A 147 5.14 8.11 -16.72
C THR A 147 6.59 7.64 -16.69
N PHE A 148 6.85 6.46 -16.14
CA PHE A 148 8.17 5.87 -15.96
C PHE A 148 8.18 4.45 -16.55
N PRO A 149 8.42 4.30 -17.86
CA PRO A 149 8.38 3.00 -18.53
C PRO A 149 9.38 2.01 -17.92
N ALA A 150 8.89 0.89 -17.39
CA ALA A 150 9.65 -0.11 -16.65
C ALA A 150 9.21 -1.54 -17.00
N ALA A 151 10.08 -2.52 -16.74
CA ALA A 151 9.81 -3.91 -17.05
C ALA A 151 8.80 -4.52 -16.07
N ASN A 152 7.86 -5.27 -16.62
CA ASN A 152 6.86 -6.06 -15.88
C ASN A 152 6.65 -7.42 -16.60
N CYS A 153 7.72 -7.96 -17.17
CA CYS A 153 7.73 -9.22 -17.91
C CYS A 153 7.73 -10.41 -16.95
N SER A 154 6.99 -11.47 -17.26
CA SER A 154 6.93 -12.65 -16.38
C SER A 154 8.30 -13.33 -16.20
N LYS A 155 9.13 -13.32 -17.24
CA LYS A 155 10.50 -13.84 -17.20
C LYS A 155 11.49 -12.73 -16.81
N PRO A 156 12.65 -13.07 -16.22
CA PRO A 156 13.75 -12.13 -16.01
C PRO A 156 14.14 -11.44 -17.32
N VAL A 157 14.56 -10.18 -17.22
CA VAL A 157 14.88 -9.34 -18.37
C VAL A 157 16.00 -9.95 -19.22
N ASP A 158 17.05 -10.45 -18.58
CA ASP A 158 18.25 -10.98 -19.24
C ASP A 158 18.00 -12.26 -20.06
N LYS A 159 16.88 -12.94 -19.81
CA LYS A 159 16.47 -14.16 -20.53
C LYS A 159 15.61 -13.84 -21.76
N GLN A 160 15.39 -12.57 -22.07
CA GLN A 160 14.56 -12.13 -23.20
C GLN A 160 15.43 -11.38 -24.20
N LYS A 161 15.23 -11.65 -25.50
CA LYS A 161 16.02 -11.04 -26.59
C LYS A 161 15.15 -10.46 -27.72
N LYS A 162 13.85 -10.24 -27.47
CA LYS A 162 12.88 -9.78 -28.48
C LYS A 162 12.15 -8.53 -27.99
N PHE A 163 11.84 -7.63 -28.92
CA PHE A 163 10.92 -6.54 -28.68
C PHE A 163 9.56 -7.09 -28.29
N CYS A 164 8.91 -6.43 -27.33
CA CYS A 164 7.58 -6.80 -26.85
C CYS A 164 6.61 -5.66 -27.09
N LEU A 165 5.31 -6.00 -27.12
CA LEU A 165 4.23 -5.05 -27.32
C LEU A 165 4.24 -3.89 -26.29
N LYS A 166 4.72 -4.14 -25.07
CA LYS A 166 4.81 -3.11 -24.02
C LYS A 166 5.83 -2.03 -24.35
N TYR A 167 6.91 -2.37 -25.05
CA TYR A 167 7.86 -1.38 -25.55
C TYR A 167 7.23 -0.52 -26.66
N GLN A 168 6.50 -1.16 -27.58
CA GLN A 168 5.81 -0.45 -28.67
C GLN A 168 4.74 0.53 -28.15
N TYR A 169 4.12 0.23 -27.01
CA TYR A 169 3.20 1.15 -26.33
C TYR A 169 3.89 2.11 -25.33
N HIS A 170 5.22 2.20 -25.35
CA HIS A 170 6.00 3.03 -24.43
C HIS A 170 5.75 2.76 -22.94
N LEU A 171 5.36 1.54 -22.56
CA LEU A 171 5.14 1.11 -21.16
C LEU A 171 6.37 0.43 -20.54
N CYS A 172 7.39 0.15 -21.35
CA CYS A 172 8.65 -0.47 -20.94
C CYS A 172 9.80 0.17 -21.72
N SER A 173 10.95 0.37 -21.08
CA SER A 173 12.18 0.88 -21.71
C SER A 173 13.01 -0.17 -22.45
N ALA A 174 12.47 -1.39 -22.58
CA ALA A 174 13.10 -2.52 -23.27
C ALA A 174 14.58 -2.82 -22.87
N PRO A 175 14.87 -2.98 -21.57
CA PRO A 175 16.22 -3.38 -21.13
C PRO A 175 16.67 -4.74 -21.69
N CYS A 176 15.72 -5.62 -22.04
CA CYS A 176 15.99 -6.95 -22.62
C CYS A 176 16.73 -6.92 -23.97
N VAL A 177 16.61 -5.82 -24.72
CA VAL A 177 17.26 -5.62 -26.03
C VAL A 177 18.25 -4.46 -25.97
N LYS A 178 18.71 -4.09 -24.76
CA LYS A 178 19.74 -3.07 -24.51
C LYS A 178 19.41 -1.68 -25.07
N LYS A 179 18.12 -1.30 -25.11
CA LYS A 179 17.69 0.05 -25.50
C LYS A 179 17.88 1.10 -24.39
N ILE A 180 18.19 0.66 -23.18
CA ILE A 180 18.49 1.51 -22.03
C ILE A 180 19.66 0.88 -21.27
N THR A 181 20.53 1.70 -20.71
CA THR A 181 21.62 1.20 -19.86
C THR A 181 21.08 0.72 -18.51
N LYS A 182 21.83 -0.16 -17.83
CA LYS A 182 21.48 -0.58 -16.47
C LYS A 182 21.40 0.61 -15.50
N LYS A 183 22.29 1.60 -15.64
CA LYS A 183 22.32 2.78 -14.79
C LYS A 183 21.06 3.63 -14.95
N GLU A 184 20.72 3.98 -16.19
CA GLU A 184 19.51 4.77 -16.48
C GLU A 184 18.22 4.04 -16.07
N TYR A 185 18.17 2.72 -16.28
CA TYR A 185 17.03 1.92 -15.85
C TYR A 185 16.85 1.96 -14.33
N ASN A 186 17.93 1.80 -13.57
CA ASN A 186 17.87 1.83 -12.10
C ASN A 186 17.51 3.23 -11.58
N ASN A 187 18.06 4.31 -12.18
CA ASN A 187 17.64 5.67 -11.85
C ASN A 187 16.11 5.84 -12.02
N ARG A 188 15.54 5.28 -13.09
CA ARG A 188 14.09 5.29 -13.29
C ARG A 188 13.33 4.49 -12.24
N ILE A 189 13.84 3.33 -11.83
CA ILE A 189 13.26 2.55 -10.72
C ILE A 189 13.31 3.33 -9.42
N ASP A 190 14.35 4.11 -9.18
CA ASP A 190 14.47 4.96 -7.98
C ASP A 190 13.43 6.09 -7.99
N LEU A 191 13.17 6.73 -9.13
CA LEU A 191 12.08 7.70 -9.27
C LEU A 191 10.71 7.07 -8.96
N ILE A 192 10.48 5.84 -9.44
CA ILE A 192 9.26 5.09 -9.12
C ILE A 192 9.18 4.78 -7.62
N CYS A 193 10.28 4.39 -7.00
CA CYS A 193 10.33 4.15 -5.56
C CYS A 193 10.01 5.44 -4.78
N LYS A 194 10.58 6.59 -5.15
CA LYS A 194 10.28 7.89 -4.52
C LYS A 194 8.81 8.26 -4.67
N LEU A 195 8.25 8.11 -5.88
CA LEU A 195 6.82 8.33 -6.13
C LEU A 195 5.94 7.46 -5.22
N LEU A 196 6.23 6.16 -5.15
CA LEU A 196 5.49 5.22 -4.32
C LEU A 196 5.74 5.43 -2.81
N SER A 197 6.84 6.05 -2.41
CA SER A 197 7.13 6.37 -1.00
C SER A 197 6.50 7.70 -0.57
N GLY A 198 5.69 8.34 -1.42
CA GLY A 198 5.05 9.62 -1.12
C GLY A 198 5.99 10.84 -1.20
N GLN A 199 7.24 10.67 -1.64
CA GLN A 199 8.24 11.74 -1.77
C GLN A 199 8.01 12.56 -3.06
N ARG A 200 6.80 13.09 -3.23
CA ARG A 200 6.33 13.73 -4.46
C ARG A 200 6.97 15.10 -4.70
N GLU A 201 7.08 15.93 -3.67
CA GLU A 201 7.68 17.27 -3.81
C GLU A 201 9.16 17.21 -4.16
N SER A 202 9.92 16.33 -3.49
CA SER A 202 11.34 16.13 -3.81
C SER A 202 11.51 15.53 -5.21
N LEU A 203 10.66 14.59 -5.61
CA LEU A 203 10.67 14.03 -6.96
C LEU A 203 10.42 15.11 -8.03
N LEU A 204 9.44 16.00 -7.84
CA LEU A 204 9.19 17.08 -8.79
C LEU A 204 10.39 18.02 -8.90
N LYS A 205 10.99 18.42 -7.77
CA LYS A 205 12.20 19.26 -7.77
C LYS A 205 13.34 18.62 -8.54
N GLU A 206 13.60 17.33 -8.34
CA GLU A 206 14.62 16.58 -9.09
C GLU A 206 14.32 16.56 -10.59
N LEU A 207 13.07 16.33 -10.99
CA LEU A 207 12.70 16.32 -12.40
C LEU A 207 12.84 17.70 -13.06
N TYR A 208 12.52 18.79 -12.37
CA TYR A 208 12.74 20.14 -12.90
C TYR A 208 14.23 20.40 -13.15
N ILE A 209 15.09 20.06 -12.20
CA ILE A 209 16.55 20.20 -12.33
C ILE A 209 17.07 19.36 -13.51
N ASP A 210 16.64 18.10 -13.61
CA ASP A 210 17.04 17.21 -14.70
C ASP A 210 16.56 17.70 -16.07
N MET A 211 15.38 18.31 -16.14
CA MET A 211 14.82 18.89 -17.36
C MET A 211 15.62 20.12 -17.82
N GLU A 212 15.93 21.03 -16.89
CA GLU A 212 16.73 22.22 -17.16
C GLU A 212 18.13 21.84 -17.64
N ALA A 213 18.79 20.92 -16.93
CA ALA A 213 20.10 20.40 -17.32
C ALA A 213 20.07 19.72 -18.71
N ALA A 214 19.02 18.97 -19.05
CA ALA A 214 18.88 18.39 -20.38
C ALA A 214 18.72 19.47 -21.47
N SER A 215 17.95 20.53 -21.19
CA SER A 215 17.78 21.67 -22.09
C SER A 215 19.08 22.45 -22.29
N GLU A 216 19.85 22.70 -21.22
CA GLU A 216 21.15 23.37 -21.29
C GLU A 216 22.16 22.58 -22.11
N ASN A 217 22.11 21.24 -22.03
CA ASN A 217 22.93 20.34 -22.83
C ASN A 217 22.40 20.10 -24.26
N LEU A 218 21.37 20.83 -24.68
CA LEU A 218 20.71 20.71 -25.99
C LEU A 218 20.09 19.32 -26.28
N ASP A 219 19.81 18.53 -25.23
CA ASP A 219 19.13 17.23 -25.31
C ASP A 219 17.61 17.43 -25.21
N PHE A 220 17.03 17.97 -26.28
CA PHE A 220 15.62 18.38 -26.34
C PHE A 220 14.64 17.20 -26.24
N GLU A 221 15.01 16.02 -26.74
CA GLU A 221 14.18 14.81 -26.62
C GLU A 221 14.03 14.41 -25.16
N ARG A 222 15.15 14.36 -24.42
CA ARG A 222 15.14 14.07 -22.99
C ARG A 222 14.40 15.14 -22.20
N ALA A 223 14.61 16.41 -22.50
CA ALA A 223 13.92 17.51 -21.83
C ALA A 223 12.39 17.42 -22.03
N ALA A 224 11.94 17.09 -23.25
CA ALA A 224 10.52 16.88 -23.54
C ALA A 224 9.94 15.69 -22.77
N ASP A 225 10.64 14.57 -22.72
CA ASP A 225 10.23 13.39 -21.93
C ASP A 225 10.06 13.73 -20.44
N ILE A 226 11.00 14.47 -19.85
CA ILE A 226 10.94 14.86 -18.43
C ILE A 226 9.81 15.87 -18.19
N ARG A 227 9.62 16.83 -19.09
CA ARG A 227 8.50 17.79 -19.02
C ARG A 227 7.14 17.08 -19.02
N ASP A 228 7.00 16.05 -19.85
CA ASP A 228 5.76 15.26 -19.94
C ASP A 228 5.55 14.44 -18.66
N GLN A 229 6.63 13.95 -18.03
CA GLN A 229 6.58 13.31 -16.71
C GLN A 229 6.12 14.26 -15.61
N ILE A 230 6.69 15.47 -15.55
CA ILE A 230 6.28 16.53 -14.61
C ILE A 230 4.79 16.83 -14.79
N SER A 231 4.36 17.07 -16.03
CA SER A 231 2.96 17.36 -16.36
C SER A 231 2.01 16.23 -15.92
N ALA A 232 2.41 14.97 -16.08
CA ALA A 232 1.63 13.82 -15.65
C ALA A 232 1.52 13.75 -14.11
N LEU A 233 2.61 14.02 -13.40
CA LEU A 233 2.63 14.07 -11.94
C LEU A 233 1.74 15.19 -11.39
N GLU A 234 1.86 16.40 -11.92
CA GLU A 234 1.03 17.55 -11.50
C GLU A 234 -0.46 17.31 -11.74
N LYS A 235 -0.84 16.71 -12.88
CA LYS A 235 -2.24 16.34 -13.16
C LYS A 235 -2.76 15.31 -12.16
N SER A 236 -1.92 14.37 -11.75
CA SER A 236 -2.29 13.38 -10.73
C SER A 236 -2.57 14.05 -9.37
N ILE A 237 -1.84 15.11 -9.03
CA ILE A 237 -2.02 15.87 -7.78
C ILE A 237 -3.38 16.55 -7.75
N ARG A 238 -3.78 17.25 -8.83
CA ARG A 238 -5.07 17.97 -8.88
C ARG A 238 -6.29 17.05 -8.72
N ASN A 239 -6.16 15.79 -9.10
CA ASN A 239 -7.26 14.81 -9.04
C ASN A 239 -7.37 14.10 -7.67
N VAL A 240 -6.34 14.17 -6.81
CA VAL A 240 -6.34 13.51 -5.49
C VAL A 240 -7.07 14.34 -4.42
N THR A 241 -7.28 15.64 -4.64
CA THR A 241 -8.01 16.54 -3.73
C THR A 241 -9.48 16.13 -3.49
N ILE A 242 -10.02 15.17 -4.24
CA ILE A 242 -11.44 14.75 -4.16
C ILE A 242 -11.63 13.36 -3.51
N THR A 243 -10.57 12.65 -3.08
CA THR A 243 -10.74 11.37 -2.36
C THR A 243 -9.73 11.21 -1.23
N SER A 244 -10.27 11.06 -0.03
CA SER A 244 -9.59 11.00 1.26
C SER A 244 -8.39 10.04 1.31
N SER A 245 -7.39 10.46 2.09
CA SER A 245 -6.14 9.79 2.48
C SER A 245 -5.14 9.51 1.34
N GLU A 246 -4.16 10.40 1.22
CA GLU A 246 -2.98 10.19 0.40
C GLU A 246 -2.24 8.92 0.82
N PRO A 247 -1.82 8.04 -0.12
CA PRO A 247 -1.14 6.84 0.26
C PRO A 247 0.35 7.14 0.52
N ASN A 248 0.70 7.33 1.79
CA ASN A 248 2.03 7.00 2.27
C ASN A 248 2.10 5.47 2.35
N PHE A 249 2.66 4.82 1.32
CA PHE A 249 2.73 3.36 1.30
C PHE A 249 3.87 2.89 2.20
N ASP A 250 3.53 2.12 3.23
CA ASP A 250 4.50 1.49 4.11
C ASP A 250 5.46 0.64 3.28
N ILE A 251 6.75 1.00 3.29
CA ILE A 251 7.80 0.19 2.64
C ILE A 251 8.05 -0.99 3.56
N ILE A 252 7.85 -2.19 3.02
CA ILE A 252 8.27 -3.40 3.70
C ILE A 252 9.33 -4.07 2.83
N SER A 253 10.58 -4.04 3.33
CA SER A 253 11.73 -4.79 2.81
C SER A 253 11.84 -6.18 3.41
#